data_AF-A0A8X6TRU4-F1
#
_entry.id   AF-A0A8X6TRU4-F1
#
_cell.length_a   1.000
_cell.length_b   1.000
_cell.length_c   1.000
_cell.angle_alpha   90.00
_cell.angle_beta   90.00
_cell.angle_gamma   90.00
#
_symmetry.space_group_name_H-M   'P 1'
#
loop_
_entity.id
_entity.type
_entity.pdbx_description
1 polymer ?
#
loop_
_entity_poly.entity_id
_entity_poly.type
_entity_poly.pdbx_seq_one_letter_code
_entity_poly.pdbx_strand_id
1 'polypeptide(L)'
;MNTGSGSKNSWTFKTTWTPENAEKVRKAVLKSPKRSPIKYAVALRLSYRTVRRILHEDLKFHPYKLVVVEKLNPGDFLIRKRACETFVENLPNDAVVFFSDEAHFHLLGCVNKQNMRY
;
A
#
# COMPACT_ATOMS: atom_id res chain seq x y z
N MET A 1 -38.46 -35.68 28.20
CA MET A 1 -37.49 -36.03 27.15
C MET A 1 -37.11 -34.74 26.45
N ASN A 2 -35.90 -34.23 26.74
CA ASN A 2 -35.36 -33.03 26.09
C ASN A 2 -34.48 -33.46 24.92
N THR A 3 -34.94 -33.19 23.71
CA THR A 3 -34.16 -33.25 22.46
C THR A 3 -34.60 -32.02 21.67
N GLY A 4 -33.77 -31.10 21.20
CA GLY A 4 -32.34 -31.07 21.03
C GLY A 4 -32.11 -30.03 19.94
N SER A 5 -31.34 -28.99 20.28
CA SER A 5 -30.62 -28.05 19.41
C SER A 5 -31.33 -27.45 18.18
N GLY A 6 -31.73 -26.18 18.31
CA GLY A 6 -31.82 -25.28 17.17
C GLY A 6 -30.43 -25.03 16.59
N SER A 7 -30.19 -25.51 15.37
CA SER A 7 -28.99 -25.21 14.59
C SER A 7 -29.06 -23.76 14.09
N LYS A 8 -28.56 -22.82 14.88
CA LYS A 8 -28.11 -21.52 14.37
C LYS A 8 -26.70 -21.72 13.84
N ASN A 9 -26.52 -21.56 12.52
CA ASN A 9 -25.34 -21.00 11.84
C ASN A 9 -25.43 -21.29 10.33
N SER A 10 -26.23 -20.50 9.58
CA SER A 10 -25.99 -20.39 8.14
C SER A 10 -24.90 -19.35 7.91
N TRP A 11 -23.64 -19.78 8.07
CA TRP A 11 -22.54 -19.06 7.43
C TRP A 11 -22.86 -19.05 5.94
N THR A 12 -23.27 -17.90 5.41
CA THR A 12 -23.39 -17.66 3.98
C THR A 12 -22.12 -18.17 3.31
N PHE A 13 -22.21 -19.28 2.59
CA PHE A 13 -21.14 -19.73 1.72
C PHE A 13 -20.83 -18.57 0.77
N LYS A 14 -19.58 -18.07 0.80
CA LYS A 14 -19.14 -16.92 0.00
C LYS A 14 -19.08 -17.32 -1.47
N THR A 15 -20.20 -17.34 -2.17
CA THR A 15 -20.35 -17.92 -3.53
C THR A 15 -19.37 -17.36 -4.57
N THR A 16 -18.90 -16.12 -4.39
CA THR A 16 -17.97 -15.45 -5.34
C THR A 16 -16.50 -15.51 -4.91
N TRP A 17 -16.20 -15.90 -3.66
CA TRP A 17 -14.84 -16.02 -3.16
C TRP A 17 -14.36 -17.45 -3.32
N THR A 18 -13.53 -17.65 -4.34
CA THR A 18 -12.83 -18.91 -4.58
C THR A 18 -11.33 -18.63 -4.57
N PRO A 19 -10.50 -19.60 -4.16
CA PRO A 19 -9.04 -19.46 -4.23
C PRO A 19 -8.58 -19.16 -5.66
N GLU A 20 -9.29 -19.69 -6.66
CA GLU A 20 -9.06 -19.39 -8.07
C GLU A 20 -9.27 -17.90 -8.40
N ASN A 21 -10.35 -17.28 -7.91
CA ASN A 21 -10.60 -15.86 -8.12
C ASN A 21 -9.57 -14.98 -7.39
N ALA A 22 -9.12 -15.40 -6.20
CA ALA A 22 -8.06 -14.71 -5.49
C ALA A 22 -6.75 -14.70 -6.29
N GLU A 23 -6.37 -15.84 -6.87
CA GLU A 23 -5.18 -15.95 -7.71
C GLU A 23 -5.32 -15.17 -9.04
N LYS A 24 -6.52 -15.16 -9.64
CA LYS A 24 -6.81 -14.33 -10.82
C LYS A 24 -6.63 -12.84 -10.52
N VAL A 25 -7.17 -12.37 -9.38
CA VAL A 25 -6.97 -10.98 -8.93
C VAL A 25 -5.49 -10.70 -8.67
N ARG A 26 -4.77 -11.60 -7.98
CA ARG A 26 -3.34 -11.45 -7.70
C ARG A 26 -2.52 -11.29 -8.99
N LYS A 27 -2.70 -12.19 -9.96
CA LYS A 27 -2.02 -12.12 -11.27
C LYS A 27 -2.34 -10.83 -12.02
N ALA A 28 -3.60 -10.40 -12.01
CA ALA A 28 -4.01 -9.16 -12.67
C ALA A 28 -3.37 -7.92 -12.03
N VAL A 29 -3.24 -7.90 -10.69
CA VAL A 29 -2.59 -6.81 -9.96
C VAL A 29 -1.11 -6.77 -10.25
N LEU A 30 -0.41 -7.91 -10.16
CA LEU A 30 1.03 -7.99 -10.45
C LEU A 30 1.36 -7.55 -11.89
N LYS A 31 0.48 -7.88 -12.86
CA LYS A 31 0.64 -7.44 -14.24
C LYS A 31 0.49 -5.92 -14.43
N SER A 32 -0.31 -5.24 -13.59
CA SER A 32 -0.61 -3.82 -13.78
C SER A 32 -0.93 -3.12 -12.46
N PRO A 33 0.02 -2.97 -11.54
CA PRO A 33 -0.24 -2.64 -10.13
C PRO A 33 -0.87 -1.25 -9.89
N LYS A 34 -0.80 -0.37 -10.89
CA LYS A 34 -1.33 1.01 -10.82
C LYS A 34 -2.82 1.11 -11.16
N ARG A 35 -3.51 0.01 -11.51
CA ARG A 35 -4.94 0.05 -11.86
C ARG A 35 -5.83 0.11 -10.62
N SER A 36 -6.98 0.76 -10.75
CA SER A 36 -7.95 0.84 -9.65
C SER A 36 -8.70 -0.48 -9.45
N PRO A 37 -9.17 -0.77 -8.22
CA PRO A 37 -9.96 -1.98 -7.96
C PRO A 37 -11.22 -2.11 -8.83
N ILE A 38 -11.84 -0.99 -9.22
CA ILE A 38 -12.98 -0.97 -10.15
C ILE A 38 -12.58 -1.51 -11.53
N LYS A 39 -11.41 -1.12 -12.05
CA LYS A 39 -10.93 -1.61 -13.36
C LYS A 39 -10.65 -3.11 -13.32
N TYR A 40 -10.13 -3.64 -12.22
CA TYR A 40 -9.98 -5.09 -12.06
C TYR A 40 -11.33 -5.82 -11.96
N ALA A 41 -12.31 -5.25 -11.24
CA ALA A 41 -13.65 -5.81 -11.13
C ALA A 41 -14.31 -5.98 -12.50
N VAL A 42 -14.26 -4.93 -13.34
CA VAL A 42 -14.77 -4.98 -14.72
C VAL A 42 -14.01 -6.01 -15.56
N ALA A 43 -12.67 -6.00 -15.52
CA ALA A 43 -11.85 -6.91 -16.32
C ALA A 43 -12.03 -8.39 -15.95
N LEU A 44 -12.24 -8.68 -14.66
CA LEU A 44 -12.38 -10.03 -14.13
C LEU A 44 -13.85 -10.47 -14.00
N ARG A 45 -14.81 -9.62 -14.38
CA ARG A 45 -16.26 -9.83 -14.20
C ARG A 45 -16.63 -10.20 -12.76
N LEU A 46 -15.95 -9.57 -11.80
CA LEU A 46 -16.20 -9.72 -10.36
C LEU A 46 -16.88 -8.47 -9.82
N SER A 47 -17.58 -8.58 -8.70
CA SER A 47 -18.08 -7.40 -8.00
C SER A 47 -16.91 -6.60 -7.41
N TYR A 48 -17.05 -5.27 -7.37
CA TYR A 48 -16.08 -4.39 -6.74
C TYR A 48 -15.80 -4.79 -5.29
N ARG A 49 -16.84 -5.16 -4.54
CA ARG A 49 -16.73 -5.60 -3.14
C ARG A 49 -15.86 -6.85 -2.99
N THR A 50 -16.01 -7.83 -3.89
CA THR A 50 -15.19 -9.05 -3.89
C THR A 50 -13.73 -8.73 -4.17
N VAL A 51 -13.44 -7.90 -5.19
CA VAL A 51 -12.06 -7.49 -5.50
C VAL A 51 -11.45 -6.72 -4.34
N ARG A 52 -12.17 -5.75 -3.76
CA ARG A 52 -11.69 -4.97 -2.61
C ARG A 52 -11.38 -5.87 -1.42
N ARG A 53 -12.24 -6.85 -1.13
CA ARG A 53 -12.02 -7.83 -0.06
C ARG A 53 -10.76 -8.66 -0.32
N ILE A 54 -10.61 -9.20 -1.53
CA ILE A 54 -9.42 -9.99 -1.90
C ILE A 54 -8.14 -9.17 -1.74
N LEU A 55 -8.14 -7.92 -2.21
CA LEU A 55 -6.96 -7.05 -2.10
C LEU A 55 -6.58 -6.77 -0.64
N HIS A 56 -7.53 -6.42 0.22
CA HIS A 56 -7.23 -6.00 1.60
C HIS A 56 -7.18 -7.13 2.62
N GLU A 57 -8.10 -8.10 2.54
CA GLU A 57 -8.23 -9.16 3.54
C GLU A 57 -7.37 -10.38 3.20
N ASP A 58 -7.35 -10.80 1.93
CA ASP A 58 -6.65 -12.03 1.52
C ASP A 58 -5.19 -11.74 1.14
N LEU A 59 -4.95 -10.75 0.28
CA LEU A 59 -3.63 -10.40 -0.24
C LEU A 59 -2.87 -9.39 0.63
N LYS A 60 -3.55 -8.75 1.60
CA LYS A 60 -2.99 -7.69 2.46
C LYS A 60 -2.27 -6.57 1.68
N PHE A 61 -2.78 -6.23 0.50
CA PHE A 61 -2.24 -5.13 -0.29
C PHE A 61 -2.70 -3.79 0.28
N HIS A 62 -1.73 -2.89 0.41
CA HIS A 62 -1.97 -1.52 0.82
C HIS A 62 -2.19 -0.64 -0.42
N PRO A 63 -3.14 0.30 -0.39
CA PRO A 63 -3.29 1.27 -1.45
C PRO A 63 -1.97 2.02 -1.68
N TYR A 64 -1.65 2.26 -2.95
CA TYR A 64 -0.49 3.08 -3.29
C TYR A 64 -0.73 4.52 -2.81
N LYS A 65 0.19 5.01 -1.96
CA LYS A 65 0.22 6.41 -1.55
C LYS A 65 0.94 7.22 -2.63
N LEU A 66 0.24 8.20 -3.21
CA LEU A 66 0.87 9.17 -4.09
C LEU A 66 1.87 10.00 -3.26
N VAL A 67 3.16 9.87 -3.57
CA VAL A 67 4.22 10.68 -2.98
C VAL A 67 4.60 11.76 -3.98
N VAL A 68 4.49 13.02 -3.55
CA VAL A 68 5.01 14.15 -4.32
C VAL A 68 6.48 14.33 -3.93
N VAL A 69 7.37 14.05 -4.86
CA VAL A 69 8.82 14.21 -4.71
C VAL A 69 9.31 15.29 -5.66
N GLU A 70 10.42 15.92 -5.30
CA GLU A 70 11.11 16.83 -6.21
C GLU A 70 11.64 16.06 -7.42
N LYS A 71 11.55 16.70 -8.59
CA LYS A 71 12.05 16.13 -9.84
C LYS A 71 13.58 16.15 -9.83
N LEU A 72 14.20 14.97 -9.92
CA LEU A 72 15.64 14.86 -10.13
C LEU A 72 16.00 15.07 -11.59
N ASN A 73 16.98 15.92 -11.85
CA ASN A 73 17.63 16.07 -13.14
C ASN A 73 18.73 15.01 -13.31
N PRO A 74 19.14 14.70 -14.55
CA PRO A 74 20.18 13.67 -14.81
C PRO A 74 21.49 13.88 -14.04
N GLY A 75 21.92 15.13 -13.82
CA GLY A 75 23.12 15.44 -13.02
C GLY A 75 22.97 15.16 -11.53
N ASP A 76 21.76 15.31 -10.99
CA ASP A 76 21.50 15.18 -9.55
C ASP A 76 21.76 13.76 -9.05
N PHE A 77 21.54 12.75 -9.89
CA PHE A 77 21.81 11.35 -9.54
C PHE A 77 23.27 11.13 -9.16
N LEU A 78 24.20 11.70 -9.93
CA LEU A 78 25.64 11.55 -9.68
C LEU A 78 26.06 12.32 -8.42
N ILE A 79 25.56 13.56 -8.27
CA ILE A 79 25.89 14.41 -7.12
C ILE A 79 25.40 13.75 -5.83
N ARG A 80 24.15 13.28 -5.80
CA ARG A 80 23.57 12.61 -4.64
C ARG A 80 24.30 11.31 -4.29
N LYS A 81 24.68 10.51 -5.30
CA LYS A 81 25.45 9.30 -5.08
C LYS A 81 26.81 9.60 -4.45
N ARG A 82 27.55 10.57 -5.00
CA ARG A 82 28.85 10.98 -4.45
C ARG A 82 28.74 11.52 -3.02
N ALA A 83 27.69 12.30 -2.73
CA ALA A 83 27.44 12.77 -1.37
C ALA A 83 27.25 11.59 -0.40
N CYS A 84 26.45 10.58 -0.76
CA CYS A 84 26.30 9.37 0.07
C CYS A 84 27.62 8.60 0.23
N GLU A 85 28.40 8.41 -0.83
CA GLU A 85 29.71 7.76 -0.77
C GLU A 85 30.66 8.52 0.16
N THR A 86 30.67 9.84 0.07
CA THR A 86 31.45 10.71 0.96
C THR A 86 31.01 10.55 2.41
N PHE A 87 29.71 10.49 2.69
CA PHE A 87 29.22 10.24 4.05
C PHE A 87 29.69 8.89 4.58
N VAL A 88 29.65 7.84 3.78
CA VAL A 88 30.06 6.48 4.19
C VAL A 88 31.56 6.40 4.44
N GLU A 89 32.38 7.05 3.60
CA GLU A 89 33.85 7.02 3.75
C GLU A 89 34.36 7.84 4.93
N ASN A 90 33.66 8.93 5.27
CA ASN A 90 34.14 9.89 6.26
C ASN A 90 33.48 9.75 7.64
N LEU A 91 32.38 9.01 7.75
CA LEU A 91 31.76 8.73 9.05
C LEU A 91 32.41 7.52 9.73
N PRO A 92 32.89 7.65 10.97
CA PRO A 92 33.36 6.49 11.72
C PRO A 92 32.20 5.54 12.02
N ASN A 93 32.51 4.24 12.18
CA ASN A 93 31.50 3.19 12.36
C ASN A 93 30.62 3.38 13.61
N ASP A 94 31.11 4.11 14.61
CA ASP A 94 30.44 4.45 15.86
C ASP A 94 29.90 5.89 15.90
N ALA A 95 29.87 6.58 14.75
CA ALA A 95 29.35 7.94 14.65
C ALA A 95 27.88 8.01 15.08
N VAL A 96 27.59 8.89 16.03
CA VAL A 96 26.22 9.32 16.35
C VAL A 96 25.93 10.59 15.57
N VAL A 97 25.10 10.49 14.53
CA VAL A 97 24.71 11.62 13.69
C VAL A 97 23.29 12.04 14.03
N PHE A 98 23.11 13.31 14.37
CA PHE A 98 21.79 13.90 14.58
C PHE A 98 21.38 14.70 13.34
N PHE A 99 20.19 14.41 12.82
CA PHE A 99 19.56 15.18 11.77
C PHE A 99 18.30 15.83 12.34
N SER A 100 18.09 17.09 12.00
CA SER A 100 16.86 17.82 12.29
C SER A 100 16.28 18.37 10.99
N ASP A 101 14.97 18.33 10.85
CA ASP A 101 14.24 19.01 9.80
C ASP A 101 13.26 20.03 10.39
N GLU A 102 12.89 21.03 9.58
CA GLU A 102 11.87 22.00 9.93
C GLU A 102 10.57 21.64 9.22
N ALA A 103 9.45 21.69 9.96
CA ALA A 103 8.13 21.47 9.40
C ALA A 103 7.20 22.64 9.74
N HIS A 104 6.52 23.18 8.73
CA HIS A 104 5.51 24.22 8.91
C HIS A 104 4.13 23.61 9.10
N PHE A 105 3.39 24.12 10.08
CA PHE A 105 2.02 23.70 10.38
C PHE A 105 1.06 24.87 10.21
N HIS A 106 -0.02 24.66 9.47
CA HIS A 106 -1.07 25.67 9.32
C HIS A 106 -2.14 25.49 10.39
N LEU A 107 -2.40 26.55 11.17
CA LEU A 107 -3.44 26.55 12.22
C LEU A 107 -4.87 26.43 11.67
N LEU A 108 -5.05 26.68 10.37
CA LEU A 108 -6.34 26.62 9.67
C LEU A 108 -6.71 25.21 9.18
N GLY A 109 -5.96 24.18 9.58
CA GLY A 109 -6.25 22.78 9.23
C GLY A 109 -5.77 22.34 7.84
N CYS A 110 -5.02 23.19 7.12
CA CYS A 110 -4.36 22.78 5.89
C CYS A 110 -3.25 21.77 6.23
N VAL A 111 -3.44 20.52 5.83
CA VAL A 111 -2.47 19.47 6.15
C VAL A 111 -1.44 19.34 5.03
N ASN A 112 -0.16 19.41 5.39
CA ASN A 112 0.93 19.10 4.47
C ASN A 112 0.86 17.62 4.05
N LYS A 113 0.55 17.37 2.79
CA LYS A 113 0.43 16.03 2.20
C LYS A 113 1.76 15.26 2.18
N GLN A 114 2.90 15.96 2.29
CA GLN A 114 4.22 15.33 2.44
C GLN A 114 4.41 14.76 3.86
N ASN A 115 3.89 15.44 4.88
CA ASN A 115 4.06 15.05 6.29
C ASN A 115 2.99 14.06 6.78
N MET A 116 1.83 13.97 6.13
CA MET A 116 0.80 12.98 6.46
C MET A 116 1.23 11.57 6.07
N ARG A 117 1.43 10.69 7.04
CA ARG A 117 1.52 9.24 6.84
C ARG A 117 0.19 8.61 7.26
N TYR A 118 -0.46 7.92 6.32
CA TYR A 118 -1.65 7.09 6.55
C TYR A 118 -1.20 5.64 6.69
#